data_AF-A0A0N9IE21-F1
#
_entry.id   AF-A0A0N9IE21-F1
#
_cell.length_a   1.000
_cell.length_b   1.000
_cell.length_c   1.000
_cell.angle_alpha   90.00
_cell.angle_beta   90.00
_cell.angle_gamma   90.00
#
_symmetry.space_group_name_H-M   'P 1'
#
loop_
_entity.id
_entity.type
_entity.pdbx_description
1 polymer ?
#
loop_
_entity_poly.entity_id
_entity_poly.type
_entity_poly.pdbx_seq_one_letter_code
_entity_poly.pdbx_strand_id
1 'polypeptide(L)'
;MGGLEVIADEPTPSPIKSRDGAAVLWTQTRTLLLGDGSTVYGCQHCDYTSPNVNAIRPHLQAHNSRRGKKTTTAPTGDLTLAELVARLAELDKVTAALDEWRTRALKAEKALRTLRNLLGDRT
;
A
#
# COMPACT_ATOMS: atom_id res chain seq x y z
N MET A 1 8.99 2.83 17.43
CA MET A 1 8.11 1.65 17.54
C MET A 1 8.71 0.59 16.67
N GLY A 2 9.32 -0.43 17.29
CA GLY A 2 10.10 -1.44 16.59
C GLY A 2 9.20 -2.40 15.82
N GLY A 3 9.28 -2.38 14.49
CA GLY A 3 8.80 -3.48 13.68
C GLY A 3 9.79 -4.63 13.83
N LEU A 4 9.28 -5.83 14.14
CA LEU A 4 10.09 -7.04 14.07
C LEU A 4 10.48 -7.27 12.60
N GLU A 5 11.74 -7.62 12.37
CA GLU A 5 12.25 -7.90 11.04
C GLU A 5 11.59 -9.17 10.47
N VAL A 6 11.28 -9.15 9.18
CA VAL A 6 10.72 -10.30 8.45
C VAL A 6 11.89 -11.14 7.94
N ILE A 7 12.02 -12.36 8.46
CA ILE A 7 13.04 -13.35 8.06
C ILE A 7 12.64 -14.05 6.75
N ALA A 8 11.36 -14.37 6.57
CA ALA A 8 10.86 -15.04 5.37
C ALA A 8 9.48 -14.49 4.95
N ASP A 9 9.27 -14.37 3.64
CA ASP A 9 7.99 -13.98 3.01
C ASP A 9 7.65 -15.05 1.97
N GLU A 10 6.73 -15.95 2.32
CA GLU A 10 6.31 -17.08 1.47
C GLU A 10 4.82 -16.99 1.13
N PRO A 11 4.38 -17.46 -0.06
CA PRO A 11 2.96 -17.54 -0.37
C PRO A 11 2.22 -18.48 0.60
N THR A 12 1.06 -18.04 1.11
CA THR A 12 0.31 -18.85 2.08
C THR A 12 -0.36 -20.06 1.41
N PRO A 13 -0.15 -21.30 1.88
CA PRO A 13 -0.87 -22.46 1.38
C PRO A 13 -2.34 -22.42 1.82
N SER A 14 -3.23 -22.74 0.89
CA SER A 14 -4.66 -22.94 1.12
C SER A 14 -4.89 -24.30 1.81
N PRO A 15 -5.93 -24.40 2.66
CA PRO A 15 -6.40 -25.70 3.17
C PRO A 15 -6.89 -26.64 2.06
N ILE A 16 -7.21 -26.09 0.87
CA ILE A 16 -7.71 -26.84 -0.28
C ILE A 16 -6.53 -27.39 -1.07
N LYS A 17 -6.56 -28.69 -1.35
CA LYS A 17 -5.60 -29.36 -2.25
C LYS A 17 -6.18 -29.44 -3.66
N SER A 18 -5.31 -29.35 -4.65
CA SER A 18 -5.65 -29.64 -6.04
C SER A 18 -6.04 -31.10 -6.20
N ARG A 19 -6.69 -31.43 -7.31
CA ARG A 19 -7.05 -32.81 -7.68
C ARG A 19 -5.83 -33.75 -7.69
N ASP A 20 -4.67 -33.21 -8.03
CA ASP A 20 -3.39 -33.94 -8.10
C ASP A 20 -2.63 -33.97 -6.77
N GLY A 21 -3.27 -33.53 -5.67
CA GLY A 21 -2.70 -33.51 -4.32
C GLY A 21 -1.76 -32.33 -4.03
N ALA A 22 -1.40 -31.53 -5.04
CA ALA A 22 -0.61 -30.31 -4.87
C ALA A 22 -1.32 -29.27 -3.99
N ALA A 23 -0.56 -28.58 -3.14
CA ALA A 23 -1.09 -27.48 -2.33
C ALA A 23 -1.48 -26.30 -3.23
N VAL A 24 -2.72 -25.83 -3.11
CA VAL A 24 -3.15 -24.58 -3.77
C VAL A 24 -2.69 -23.43 -2.89
N LEU A 25 -2.11 -22.37 -3.45
CA LEU A 25 -1.68 -21.19 -2.69
C LEU A 25 -2.79 -20.14 -2.71
N TRP A 26 -2.91 -19.37 -1.62
CA TRP A 26 -3.69 -18.14 -1.62
C TRP A 26 -2.91 -17.05 -2.35
N THR A 27 -3.50 -16.52 -3.41
CA THR A 27 -2.83 -15.59 -4.33
C THR A 27 -2.54 -14.22 -3.72
N GLN A 28 -3.30 -13.81 -2.70
CA GLN A 28 -3.25 -12.45 -2.14
C GLN A 28 -2.80 -12.41 -0.67
N THR A 29 -2.43 -13.58 -0.12
CA THR A 29 -2.01 -13.73 1.28
C THR A 29 -0.58 -14.25 1.32
N ARG A 30 0.26 -13.58 2.10
CA ARG A 30 1.64 -13.97 2.38
C ARG A 30 1.78 -14.46 3.83
N THR A 31 2.60 -15.46 4.04
CA THR A 31 3.01 -15.96 5.36
C THR A 31 4.38 -15.36 5.67
N LEU A 32 4.46 -14.60 6.75
CA LEU A 32 5.66 -13.90 7.18
C LEU A 32 6.22 -14.56 8.44
N LEU A 33 7.49 -14.97 8.41
CA LEU A 33 8.23 -15.40 9.59
C LEU A 33 8.98 -14.19 10.18
N LEU A 34 8.74 -13.88 11.44
CA LEU A 34 9.35 -12.76 12.13
C LEU A 34 10.63 -13.15 12.88
N GLY A 35 11.43 -12.14 13.23
CA GLY A 35 12.70 -12.27 13.98
C GLY A 35 12.64 -13.08 15.28
N ASP A 36 11.46 -13.14 15.90
CA ASP A 36 11.19 -13.87 17.14
C ASP A 36 10.69 -15.31 16.89
N GLY A 37 10.64 -15.75 15.63
CA GLY A 37 10.12 -17.05 15.21
C GLY A 37 8.59 -17.11 15.13
N SER A 38 7.88 -16.01 15.40
CA SER A 38 6.43 -15.96 15.25
C SER A 38 6.04 -15.87 13.77
N THR A 39 4.90 -16.48 13.41
CA THR A 39 4.37 -16.42 12.05
C THR A 39 3.14 -15.52 12.02
N VAL A 40 3.13 -14.56 11.10
CA VAL A 40 1.97 -13.69 10.84
C VAL A 40 1.57 -13.78 9.37
N TYR A 41 0.33 -13.44 9.07
CA TYR A 41 -0.20 -13.41 7.71
C TYR A 41 -0.29 -11.97 7.24
N GLY A 42 0.30 -11.68 6.08
CA GLY A 42 0.30 -10.37 5.47
C GLY A 42 -0.61 -10.28 4.24
N CYS A 43 -1.04 -9.06 3.94
CA CYS A 43 -1.66 -8.71 2.66
C CYS A 43 -0.57 -8.49 1.60
N GLN A 44 -0.80 -8.92 0.36
CA GLN A 44 0.10 -8.61 -0.76
C GLN A 44 0.03 -7.14 -1.20
N HIS A 45 -1.10 -6.46 -0.94
CA HIS A 45 -1.39 -5.11 -1.47
C HIS A 45 -1.02 -3.98 -0.52
N CYS A 46 -0.70 -4.28 0.74
CA CYS A 46 -0.29 -3.29 1.74
C CYS A 46 0.43 -3.94 2.94
N ASP A 47 0.85 -3.13 3.90
CA ASP A 47 1.59 -3.56 5.09
C ASP A 47 0.69 -4.12 6.21
N TYR A 48 -0.59 -4.41 5.92
CA TYR A 48 -1.46 -5.03 6.91
C TYR A 48 -1.03 -6.46 7.20
N THR A 49 -0.81 -6.76 8.48
CA THR A 49 -0.45 -8.09 8.98
C THR A 49 -1.36 -8.50 10.14
N SER A 50 -1.67 -9.78 10.26
CA SER A 50 -2.48 -10.34 11.34
C SER A 50 -1.95 -11.72 11.75
N PRO A 51 -1.99 -12.09 13.05
CA PRO A 51 -1.65 -13.45 13.48
C PRO A 51 -2.67 -14.50 13.03
N ASN A 52 -3.89 -14.09 12.68
CA ASN A 52 -4.95 -14.98 12.19
C ASN A 52 -5.21 -14.74 10.71
N VAL A 53 -5.14 -15.82 9.93
CA VAL A 53 -5.34 -15.73 8.48
C VAL A 53 -6.78 -15.45 8.06
N ASN A 54 -7.75 -15.80 8.92
CA ASN A 54 -9.16 -15.50 8.67
C ASN A 54 -9.44 -13.99 8.72
N ALA A 55 -8.56 -13.19 9.33
CA ALA A 55 -8.67 -11.73 9.33
C ALA A 55 -8.21 -11.10 8.00
N ILE A 56 -7.42 -11.82 7.19
CA ILE A 56 -6.93 -11.31 5.90
C ILE A 56 -8.04 -11.27 4.86
N ARG A 57 -8.97 -12.23 4.86
CA ARG A 57 -10.11 -12.27 3.90
C ARG A 57 -10.99 -11.01 3.93
N PRO A 58 -11.53 -10.57 5.09
CA PRO A 58 -12.31 -9.33 5.15
C PRO A 58 -11.45 -8.09 4.86
N HIS A 59 -10.16 -8.11 5.20
CA HIS A 59 -9.24 -7.04 4.81
C HIS A 59 -9.06 -6.95 3.27
N LEU A 60 -8.87 -8.07 2.58
CA LEU A 60 -8.77 -8.12 1.11
C LEU A 60 -10.05 -7.62 0.43
N GLN A 61 -11.23 -7.85 1.04
CA GLN A 61 -12.48 -7.26 0.54
C GLN A 61 -12.44 -5.73 0.53
N ALA A 62 -11.77 -5.08 1.49
CA ALA A 62 -11.63 -3.61 1.48
C ALA A 62 -10.81 -3.10 0.28
N HIS A 63 -9.83 -3.88 -0.20
CA HIS A 63 -9.13 -3.57 -1.45
C HIS A 63 -10.06 -3.72 -2.66
N ASN A 64 -10.92 -4.74 -2.68
CA ASN A 64 -11.91 -4.95 -3.74
C ASN A 64 -13.00 -3.86 -3.73
N SER A 65 -13.44 -3.41 -2.56
CA SER A 65 -14.42 -2.33 -2.41
C SER A 65 -13.84 -0.97 -2.80
N ARG A 66 -12.54 -0.72 -2.59
CA ARG A 66 -11.85 0.45 -3.14
C ARG A 66 -11.72 0.39 -4.66
N ARG A 67 -11.62 -0.80 -5.24
CA ARG A 67 -11.66 -1.01 -6.71
C ARG A 67 -13.00 -0.63 -7.33
N GLY A 68 -14.08 -0.66 -6.54
CA GLY A 68 -15.44 -0.26 -6.95
C GLY A 68 -15.71 1.24 -6.87
N LYS A 69 -14.86 2.03 -6.20
CA LYS A 69 -14.93 3.48 -6.31
C LYS A 69 -14.26 3.86 -7.62
N LYS A 70 -15.03 3.75 -8.70
CA LYS A 70 -14.73 4.38 -9.98
C LYS A 70 -14.44 5.84 -9.65
N THR A 71 -13.16 6.21 -9.56
CA THR A 71 -12.80 7.56 -9.93
C THR A 71 -13.44 7.74 -11.30
N THR A 72 -14.16 8.84 -11.49
CA THR A 72 -14.68 9.26 -12.79
C THR A 72 -13.48 9.49 -13.71
N THR A 73 -12.85 8.42 -14.13
CA THR A 73 -11.97 8.37 -15.29
C THR A 73 -12.92 8.65 -16.44
N ALA A 74 -12.76 9.85 -17.00
CA ALA A 74 -13.49 10.23 -18.20
C ALA A 74 -13.39 9.08 -19.21
N PRO A 75 -14.47 8.76 -19.95
CA PRO A 75 -14.47 7.66 -20.90
C PRO A 75 -13.27 7.82 -21.84
N THR A 76 -12.33 6.88 -21.75
CA THR A 76 -11.13 6.83 -22.60
C THR A 76 -11.35 6.03 -23.88
N GLY A 77 -12.52 5.38 -23.99
CA GLY A 77 -12.86 4.52 -25.13
C GLY A 77 -12.90 5.24 -26.48
N ASP A 78 -13.14 6.56 -26.46
CA ASP A 78 -13.26 7.38 -27.67
C ASP A 78 -12.02 8.24 -27.94
N LEU A 79 -10.99 8.16 -27.09
CA LEU A 79 -9.79 8.98 -27.22
C LEU A 79 -8.78 8.34 -28.16
N THR A 80 -8.19 9.16 -29.02
CA THR A 80 -7.05 8.81 -29.83
C THR A 80 -5.80 8.60 -28.97
N LEU A 81 -4.81 7.88 -29.51
CA LEU A 81 -3.53 7.68 -28.84
C LEU A 81 -2.84 9.01 -28.47
N ALA A 82 -2.92 10.02 -29.34
CA ALA A 82 -2.34 11.33 -29.09
C ALA A 82 -2.98 12.04 -27.88
N GLU A 83 -4.30 11.96 -27.74
CA GLU A 83 -5.02 12.54 -26.61
C GLU A 83 -4.70 11.81 -25.29
N LEU A 84 -4.51 10.49 -25.35
CA LEU A 84 -4.07 9.72 -24.18
C LEU A 84 -2.66 10.12 -23.74
N VAL A 85 -1.72 10.27 -24.69
CA VAL A 85 -0.36 10.74 -24.39
C VAL A 85 -0.37 12.15 -23.80
N ALA A 86 -1.20 13.06 -24.34
CA ALA A 86 -1.35 14.40 -23.79
C ALA A 86 -1.89 14.37 -22.35
N ARG A 87 -2.89 13.54 -22.08
CA ARG A 87 -3.44 13.38 -20.72
C ARG A 87 -2.43 12.80 -19.73
N LEU A 88 -1.60 11.85 -20.16
CA LEU A 88 -0.50 11.33 -19.34
C LEU A 88 0.50 12.43 -18.99
N ALA A 89 0.89 13.24 -19.97
CA ALA A 89 1.79 14.37 -19.74
C ALA A 89 1.20 15.40 -18.76
N GLU A 90 -0.11 15.65 -18.80
CA GLU A 90 -0.78 16.52 -17.81
C GLU A 90 -0.78 15.91 -16.41
N LEU A 91 -0.98 14.59 -16.29
CA LEU A 91 -0.89 13.92 -14.99
C LEU A 91 0.53 14.02 -14.41
N ASP A 92 1.56 13.86 -15.24
CA ASP A 92 2.96 14.00 -14.80
C ASP A 92 3.28 15.42 -14.31
N LYS A 93 2.68 16.46 -14.90
CA LYS A 93 2.81 17.83 -14.39
C LYS A 93 2.16 18.00 -13.02
N VAL A 94 0.99 17.42 -12.83
CA VAL A 94 0.25 17.51 -11.55
C VAL A 94 1.01 16.77 -10.44
N THR A 95 1.60 15.61 -10.73
CA THR A 95 2.40 14.86 -9.76
C THR A 95 3.67 15.63 -9.38
N ALA A 96 4.37 16.21 -10.36
CA ALA A 96 5.54 17.06 -10.10
C ALA A 96 5.18 18.27 -9.20
N ALA A 97 4.07 18.95 -9.48
CA ALA A 97 3.60 20.08 -8.67
C ALA A 97 3.25 19.67 -7.23
N LEU A 98 2.67 18.48 -7.05
CA LEU A 98 2.39 17.93 -5.72
C LEU A 98 3.68 17.64 -4.94
N ASP A 99 4.70 17.09 -5.59
CA ASP A 99 5.99 16.79 -4.94
C ASP A 99 6.74 18.06 -4.54
N GLU A 100 6.71 19.10 -5.37
CA GLU A 100 7.22 20.42 -5.02
C GLU A 100 6.49 21.01 -3.81
N TRP A 101 5.15 20.92 -3.80
CA TRP A 101 4.35 21.41 -2.68
C TRP A 101 4.66 20.64 -1.40
N ARG A 102 4.76 19.32 -1.46
CA ARG A 102 5.12 18.46 -0.34
C ARG A 102 6.50 18.79 0.22
N THR A 103 7.47 19.03 -0.66
CA THR A 103 8.84 19.43 -0.25
C THR A 103 8.84 20.78 0.46
N ARG A 104 8.08 21.75 -0.06
CA ARG A 104 7.92 23.07 0.59
C ARG A 104 7.23 22.96 1.94
N ALA A 105 6.16 22.18 2.05
CA ALA A 105 5.44 21.96 3.30
C ALA A 105 6.36 21.34 4.37
N LEU A 106 7.10 20.29 4.04
CA LEU A 106 8.06 19.66 4.96
C LEU A 106 9.16 20.62 5.42
N LYS A 107 9.65 21.50 4.53
CA LYS A 107 10.63 22.53 4.89
C LYS A 107 10.03 23.54 5.87
N ALA A 108 8.78 23.98 5.63
CA ALA A 108 8.07 24.87 6.52
C ALA A 108 7.82 24.23 7.90
N GLU A 109 7.37 22.97 7.94
CA GLU A 109 7.18 22.22 9.19
C GLU A 109 8.47 22.10 10.00
N LYS A 110 9.61 21.82 9.34
CA LYS A 110 10.93 21.80 9.99
C LYS A 110 11.33 23.16 10.55
N ALA A 111 11.08 24.23 9.80
CA ALA A 111 11.35 25.60 10.27
C ALA A 111 10.50 25.94 11.50
N LEU A 112 9.19 25.65 11.47
CA LEU A 112 8.28 25.85 12.59
C LEU A 112 8.69 25.02 13.82
N ARG A 113 9.10 23.76 13.62
CA ARG A 113 9.62 22.92 14.72
C ARG A 113 10.88 23.53 15.34
N THR A 114 11.76 24.09 14.51
CA THR A 114 12.98 24.75 14.99
C THR A 114 12.63 25.98 15.83
N LEU A 115 11.72 26.84 15.35
CA LEU A 115 11.26 28.01 16.09
C LEU A 115 10.58 27.64 17.41
N ARG A 116 9.71 26.61 17.40
CA ARG A 116 9.05 26.10 18.61
C ARG A 116 10.06 25.61 19.66
N ASN A 117 11.09 24.88 19.23
CA ASN A 117 12.16 24.44 20.14
C ASN A 117 12.92 25.63 20.75
N LEU A 118 13.20 26.68 19.97
CA LEU A 118 13.89 27.89 20.44
C LEU A 118 13.04 28.71 21.43
N LEU A 119 11.73 28.74 21.23
CA LEU A 119 10.78 29.42 22.11
C LEU A 119 10.48 28.63 23.41
N GLY A 120 11.05 27.43 23.59
CA GLY A 120 10.85 26.61 24.77
C GLY A 120 9.45 26.00 24.89
N ASP A 121 8.61 26.14 23.86
CA ASP A 121 7.25 25.57 23.82
C ASP A 121 7.32 24.09 23.45
N ARG A 122 7.73 23.30 24.43
CA ARG A 122 7.87 21.84 24.34
C ARG A 122 6.61 21.20 24.93
N THR A 123 5.51 21.35 24.22
CA THR A 123 4.29 20.53 24.37
C THR A 123 4.34 19.30 23.47
#